data_AF-A0A9X2C8P1-F1
#
_entry.id   AF-A0A9X2C8P1-F1
#
_cell.length_a   1.000
_cell.length_b   1.000
_cell.length_c   1.000
_cell.angle_alpha   90.00
_cell.angle_beta   90.00
_cell.angle_gamma   90.00
#
_symmetry.space_group_name_H-M   'P 1'
#
loop_
_entity.id
_entity.type
_entity.pdbx_description
1 polymer ?
#
loop_
_entity_poly.entity_id
_entity_poly.type
_entity_poly.pdbx_seq_one_letter_code
_entity_poly.pdbx_strand_id
1 'polypeptide(L)'
;MGSANKSSYDLSGFFSDVKAVWEWFEHLFAAIWGGLGWPHATLIMFIVGICFFRREIKNIIPRIKRVGASGVEVDPQPPLAQPVARSEVQLQSPHGQDYPGTFSIALGLVQGEIANKNPNEQIQYLVATDAGWRVLWLFENTYAFIFGGQIQLLQLLNQRGITGLPLAEAVREWDAYKERFKPNLDEWQMKPFLDFLIARELITLNDDTFFIAPRGREFLTWMVKNGRSPVRPW
;
A
#
# COMPACT_ATOMS: atom_id res chain seq x y z
N MET A 1 -26.62 -26.14 -10.91
CA MET A 1 -27.33 -24.89 -10.53
C MET A 1 -26.92 -24.55 -9.11
N GLY A 2 -25.89 -23.73 -8.96
CA GLY A 2 -25.40 -23.26 -7.65
C GLY A 2 -25.35 -21.73 -7.68
N SER A 3 -26.17 -21.11 -6.85
CA SER A 3 -26.25 -19.64 -6.74
C SER A 3 -24.96 -19.12 -6.10
N ALA A 4 -24.13 -18.43 -6.89
CA ALA A 4 -22.94 -17.75 -6.40
C ALA A 4 -23.38 -16.43 -5.75
N ASN A 5 -23.33 -16.40 -4.41
CA ASN A 5 -23.63 -15.24 -3.59
C ASN A 5 -22.52 -14.18 -3.81
N LYS A 6 -22.81 -13.12 -4.57
CA LYS A 6 -21.94 -11.96 -4.72
C LYS A 6 -22.15 -11.04 -3.52
N SER A 7 -21.24 -11.10 -2.54
CA SER A 7 -21.09 -10.01 -1.58
C SER A 7 -20.31 -8.88 -2.25
N SER A 8 -21.00 -7.97 -2.95
CA SER A 8 -20.39 -6.69 -3.29
C SER A 8 -20.24 -5.90 -1.99
N TYR A 9 -19.01 -5.79 -1.50
CA TYR A 9 -18.71 -4.88 -0.41
C TYR A 9 -19.00 -3.46 -0.90
N ASP A 10 -20.02 -2.85 -0.31
CA ASP A 10 -20.53 -1.53 -0.63
C ASP A 10 -19.53 -0.46 -0.13
N LEU A 11 -18.55 -0.15 -0.97
CA LEU A 11 -17.55 0.89 -0.70
C LEU A 11 -18.18 2.28 -0.57
N SER A 12 -19.34 2.52 -1.18
CA SER A 12 -20.09 3.78 -1.01
C SER A 12 -20.60 3.95 0.41
N GLY A 13 -21.02 2.86 1.07
CA GLY A 13 -21.35 2.87 2.49
C GLY A 13 -20.18 3.34 3.37
N PHE A 14 -18.97 2.81 3.12
CA PHE A 14 -17.78 3.20 3.89
C PHE A 14 -17.41 4.68 3.74
N PHE A 15 -17.44 5.24 2.53
CA PHE A 15 -17.15 6.66 2.34
C PHE A 15 -18.22 7.57 2.94
N SER A 16 -19.49 7.16 2.88
CA SER A 16 -20.59 7.86 3.55
C SER A 16 -20.39 7.89 5.07
N ASP A 17 -20.00 6.76 5.65
CA ASP A 17 -19.74 6.65 7.09
C ASP A 17 -18.55 7.52 7.52
N VAL A 18 -17.45 7.53 6.76
CA VAL A 18 -16.28 8.38 7.03
C VAL A 18 -16.64 9.87 6.95
N LYS A 19 -17.42 10.27 5.93
CA LYS A 19 -17.85 11.66 5.76
C LYS A 19 -18.78 12.10 6.90
N ALA A 20 -19.72 11.24 7.31
CA ALA A 20 -20.61 11.53 8.43
C ALA A 20 -19.85 11.68 9.76
N VAL A 21 -18.84 10.83 10.00
CA VAL A 21 -17.96 10.95 11.18
C VAL A 21 -17.16 12.26 11.14
N TRP A 22 -16.68 12.67 9.96
CA TRP A 22 -15.94 13.93 9.80
C TRP A 22 -16.82 15.16 10.02
N GLU A 23 -18.01 15.21 9.42
CA GLU A 23 -18.98 16.30 9.63
C GLU A 23 -19.39 16.41 11.11
N TRP A 24 -19.63 15.26 11.78
CA TRP A 24 -19.89 15.24 13.22
C TRP A 24 -18.72 15.82 14.02
N PHE A 25 -17.48 15.52 13.64
CA PHE A 25 -16.28 16.05 14.28
C PHE A 25 -16.17 17.57 14.09
N GLU A 26 -16.39 18.09 12.88
CA GLU A 26 -16.40 19.55 12.63
C GLU A 26 -17.45 20.27 13.46
N HIS A 27 -18.67 19.71 13.55
CA HIS A 27 -19.73 20.27 14.38
C HIS A 27 -19.39 20.25 15.88
N LEU A 28 -18.76 19.17 16.36
CA LEU A 28 -18.29 19.08 17.74
C LEU A 28 -17.24 20.16 18.05
N PHE A 29 -16.28 20.37 17.13
CA PHE A 29 -15.26 21.41 17.29
C PHE A 29 -15.85 22.81 17.28
N ALA A 30 -16.75 23.09 16.33
CA ALA A 30 -17.43 24.39 16.24
C ALA A 30 -18.25 24.68 17.52
N ALA A 31 -18.95 23.68 18.06
CA ALA A 31 -19.73 23.81 19.29
C ALA A 31 -18.83 24.07 20.52
N ILE A 32 -17.72 23.35 20.64
CA ILE A 32 -16.76 23.53 21.75
C ILE A 32 -16.12 24.93 21.67
N TRP A 33 -15.75 25.39 20.47
CA TRP A 33 -15.09 26.68 20.27
C TRP A 33 -16.04 27.87 20.48
N GLY A 34 -17.29 27.74 20.04
CA GLY A 34 -18.30 28.79 20.19
C GLY A 34 -18.90 28.89 21.59
N GLY A 35 -19.02 27.76 22.31
CA GLY A 35 -19.76 27.70 23.58
C GLY A 35 -18.92 27.91 24.84
N LEU A 36 -17.69 27.37 24.89
CA LEU A 36 -16.90 27.31 26.13
C LEU A 36 -15.80 28.38 26.22
N GLY A 37 -15.58 29.16 25.18
CA GLY A 37 -14.45 30.07 25.10
C GLY A 37 -13.11 29.33 24.95
N TRP A 38 -12.16 30.00 24.31
CA TRP A 38 -10.89 29.41 23.88
C TRP A 38 -10.04 28.72 24.99
N PRO A 39 -9.99 29.22 26.25
CA PRO A 39 -9.20 28.56 27.30
C PRO A 39 -9.71 27.16 27.68
N HIS A 40 -11.02 26.93 27.63
CA HIS A 40 -11.60 25.64 28.01
C HIS A 40 -11.49 24.62 26.86
N ALA A 41 -11.66 25.06 25.62
CA ALA A 41 -11.48 24.22 24.43
C ALA A 41 -10.06 23.64 24.36
N THR A 42 -9.05 24.47 24.59
CA THR A 42 -7.64 24.05 24.61
C THR A 42 -7.35 23.07 25.76
N LEU A 43 -7.92 23.30 26.95
CA LEU A 43 -7.78 22.39 28.08
C LEU A 43 -8.42 21.00 27.79
N ILE A 44 -9.62 20.97 27.22
CA ILE A 44 -10.31 19.72 26.86
C ILE A 44 -9.50 18.94 25.83
N MET A 45 -9.02 19.62 24.78
CA MET A 45 -8.18 19.00 23.74
C MET A 45 -6.88 18.43 24.31
N PHE A 46 -6.25 19.15 25.24
CA PHE A 46 -5.05 18.68 25.93
C PHE A 46 -5.31 17.41 26.76
N ILE A 47 -6.41 17.40 27.52
CA ILE A 47 -6.82 16.22 28.32
C ILE A 47 -7.11 15.02 27.41
N VAL A 48 -7.88 15.21 26.34
CA VAL A 48 -8.20 14.16 25.37
C VAL A 48 -6.93 13.62 24.72
N GLY A 49 -6.02 14.50 24.29
CA GLY A 49 -4.72 14.11 23.74
C GLY A 49 -3.93 13.24 24.73
N ILE A 50 -3.82 13.65 25.99
CA ILE A 50 -3.13 12.85 27.02
C ILE A 50 -3.81 11.48 27.20
N CYS A 51 -5.13 11.40 27.17
CA CYS A 51 -5.85 10.13 27.32
C CYS A 51 -5.60 9.16 26.15
N PHE A 52 -5.61 9.65 24.91
CA PHE A 52 -5.37 8.82 23.71
C PHE A 52 -3.90 8.37 23.62
N PHE A 53 -2.96 9.27 23.94
CA PHE A 53 -1.52 9.00 23.86
C PHE A 53 -0.91 8.51 25.18
N ARG A 54 -1.74 8.06 26.13
CA ARG A 54 -1.28 7.64 27.46
C ARG A 54 -0.23 6.54 27.40
N ARG A 55 -0.29 5.67 26.39
CA ARG A 55 0.62 4.52 26.24
C ARG A 55 2.00 4.97 25.77
N GLU A 56 2.03 5.93 24.85
CA GLU A 56 3.20 6.54 24.25
C GLU A 56 3.88 7.48 25.26
N ILE A 57 3.10 8.32 25.93
CA ILE A 57 3.58 9.20 27.01
C ILE A 57 4.20 8.38 28.14
N LYS A 58 3.59 7.24 28.53
CA LYS A 58 4.16 6.33 29.55
C LYS A 58 5.53 5.76 29.15
N ASN A 59 5.83 5.64 27.87
CA ASN A 59 7.13 5.18 27.38
C ASN A 59 8.19 6.30 27.33
N ILE A 60 7.76 7.57 27.23
CA ILE A 60 8.65 8.74 27.14
C ILE A 60 8.98 9.32 28.53
N ILE A 61 8.00 9.37 29.45
CA ILE A 61 8.18 9.88 30.82
C ILE A 61 9.41 9.30 31.53
N PRO A 62 9.69 7.98 31.53
CA PRO A 62 10.84 7.43 32.24
C PRO A 62 12.20 7.88 31.66
N ARG A 63 12.23 8.51 30.48
CA ARG A 63 13.46 9.03 29.85
C ARG A 63 13.77 10.48 30.23
N ILE A 64 12.83 11.19 30.86
CA ILE A 64 13.00 12.59 31.27
C ILE A 64 13.51 12.60 32.72
N LYS A 65 14.83 12.67 32.90
CA LYS A 65 15.44 12.66 34.25
C LYS A 65 15.36 14.01 34.97
N ARG A 66 15.49 15.12 34.23
CA ARG A 66 15.55 16.45 34.85
C ARG A 66 14.95 17.51 33.93
N VAL A 67 13.97 18.24 34.47
CA VAL A 67 13.43 19.46 33.86
C VAL A 67 13.95 20.64 34.69
N GLY A 68 14.85 21.44 34.11
CA GLY A 68 15.47 22.59 34.77
C GLY A 68 15.16 23.90 34.04
N ALA A 69 15.47 25.03 34.68
CA ALA A 69 15.30 26.36 34.07
C ALA A 69 16.09 26.55 32.76
N SER A 70 17.07 25.68 32.50
CA SER A 70 17.92 25.65 31.31
C SER A 70 17.44 24.70 30.20
N GLY A 71 16.31 24.00 30.36
CA GLY A 71 15.75 23.08 29.36
C GLY A 71 15.53 21.65 29.87
N VAL A 72 15.15 20.76 28.94
CA VAL A 72 14.93 19.33 29.20
C VAL A 72 16.20 18.56 28.83
N GLU A 73 16.92 18.08 29.84
CA GLU A 73 18.05 17.16 29.62
C GLU A 73 17.51 15.73 29.44
N VAL A 74 17.51 15.27 28.20
CA VAL A 74 17.26 13.86 27.85
C VAL A 74 18.59 13.12 27.89
N ASP A 75 18.66 12.02 28.63
CA ASP A 75 19.87 11.20 28.77
C ASP A 75 20.37 10.82 27.35
N PRO A 76 21.66 11.04 27.02
CA PRO A 76 22.21 10.58 25.75
C PRO A 76 21.93 9.08 25.62
N GLN A 77 21.34 8.72 24.48
CA GLN A 77 20.99 7.34 24.14
C GLN A 77 22.16 6.42 24.51
N PRO A 78 21.95 5.37 25.33
CA PRO A 78 23.05 4.51 25.75
C PRO A 78 23.81 4.04 24.52
N PRO A 79 25.16 4.04 24.57
CA PRO A 79 25.98 3.63 23.43
C PRO A 79 25.47 2.27 22.97
N LEU A 80 25.24 2.14 21.66
CA LEU A 80 24.84 0.89 21.01
C LEU A 80 25.72 -0.22 21.59
N ALA A 81 25.10 -1.10 22.39
CA ALA A 81 25.80 -2.19 23.04
C ALA A 81 26.58 -2.96 21.97
N GLN A 82 27.89 -3.11 22.18
CA GLN A 82 28.71 -4.00 21.37
C GLN A 82 28.05 -5.40 21.36
N PRO A 83 28.08 -6.12 20.23
CA PRO A 83 27.40 -7.39 20.11
C PRO A 83 28.04 -8.40 21.08
N VAL A 84 27.38 -8.62 22.21
CA VAL A 84 27.61 -9.79 23.06
C VAL A 84 27.41 -11.02 22.19
N ALA A 85 28.35 -11.97 22.28
CA ALA A 85 28.32 -13.24 21.58
C ALA A 85 26.89 -13.79 21.52
N ARG A 86 26.40 -13.92 20.29
CA ARG A 86 25.05 -14.29 19.89
C ARG A 86 24.55 -15.46 20.75
N SER A 87 23.74 -15.19 21.77
CA SER A 87 22.77 -16.18 22.23
C SER A 87 21.96 -16.58 21.01
N GLU A 88 21.76 -17.89 20.81
CA GLU A 88 20.86 -18.42 19.79
C GLU A 88 19.60 -17.56 19.77
N VAL A 89 19.47 -16.77 18.71
CA VAL A 89 18.26 -16.01 18.46
C VAL A 89 17.21 -17.09 18.29
N GLN A 90 16.41 -17.34 19.33
CA GLN A 90 15.16 -18.05 19.18
C GLN A 90 14.44 -17.30 18.07
N LEU A 91 14.48 -17.88 16.88
CA LEU A 91 13.75 -17.42 15.71
C LEU A 91 12.31 -17.38 16.18
N GLN A 92 11.85 -16.19 16.55
CA GLN A 92 10.45 -15.96 16.81
C GLN A 92 9.77 -16.37 15.53
N SER A 93 9.10 -17.53 15.57
CA SER A 93 8.40 -18.06 14.42
C SER A 93 7.49 -16.92 13.95
N PRO A 94 7.63 -16.47 12.68
CA PRO A 94 6.91 -15.29 12.22
C PRO A 94 5.43 -15.45 12.56
N HIS A 95 4.91 -14.49 13.32
CA HIS A 95 3.56 -14.49 13.85
C HIS A 95 2.54 -14.74 12.74
N GLY A 96 1.62 -15.67 12.97
CA GLY A 96 0.39 -15.83 12.17
C GLY A 96 0.50 -16.88 11.06
N GLN A 97 0.39 -18.16 11.41
CA GLN A 97 0.02 -19.17 10.41
C GLN A 97 -1.50 -19.20 10.29
N ASP A 98 -2.05 -18.25 9.54
CA ASP A 98 -3.49 -18.23 9.21
C ASP A 98 -3.91 -19.49 8.42
N TYR A 99 -2.94 -20.20 7.82
CA TYR A 99 -3.14 -21.39 7.00
C TYR A 99 -2.09 -22.49 7.30
N PRO A 100 -2.15 -23.16 8.47
CA PRO A 100 -1.10 -24.07 8.91
C PRO A 100 -0.89 -25.26 7.95
N GLY A 101 -1.98 -25.80 7.37
CA GLY A 101 -1.88 -26.94 6.44
C GLY A 101 -1.14 -26.60 5.14
N THR A 102 -1.55 -25.54 4.45
CA THR A 102 -0.88 -25.07 3.23
C THR A 102 0.56 -24.65 3.52
N PHE A 103 0.79 -24.02 4.67
CA PHE A 103 2.14 -23.63 5.09
C PHE A 103 3.05 -24.85 5.25
N SER A 104 2.63 -25.92 5.93
CA SER A 104 3.46 -27.12 6.09
C SER A 104 3.82 -27.78 4.77
N ILE A 105 2.88 -27.80 3.81
CA ILE A 105 3.14 -28.33 2.45
C ILE A 105 4.19 -27.46 1.74
N ALA A 106 3.99 -26.14 1.73
CA ALA A 106 4.92 -25.22 1.09
C ALA A 106 6.32 -25.27 1.73
N LEU A 107 6.39 -25.35 3.06
CA LEU A 107 7.64 -25.48 3.79
C LEU A 107 8.37 -26.78 3.42
N GLY A 108 7.64 -27.91 3.33
CA GLY A 108 8.21 -29.19 2.92
C GLY A 108 8.80 -29.16 1.51
N LEU A 109 8.14 -28.46 0.57
CA LEU A 109 8.65 -28.27 -0.79
C LEU A 109 9.96 -27.47 -0.79
N VAL A 110 9.99 -26.32 -0.10
CA VAL A 110 11.18 -25.48 0.01
C VAL A 110 12.33 -26.24 0.67
N GLN A 111 12.05 -27.00 1.74
CA GLN A 111 13.05 -27.84 2.40
C GLN A 111 13.63 -28.91 1.46
N GLY A 112 12.78 -29.54 0.64
CA GLY A 112 13.20 -30.50 -0.38
C GLY A 112 14.10 -29.88 -1.45
N GLU A 113 13.79 -28.68 -1.91
CA GLU A 113 14.57 -27.95 -2.93
C GLU A 113 15.98 -27.56 -2.45
N ILE A 114 16.15 -27.30 -1.16
CA ILE A 114 17.43 -26.85 -0.59
C ILE A 114 18.26 -27.95 0.07
N ALA A 115 17.69 -29.15 0.30
CA ALA A 115 18.32 -30.22 1.08
C ALA A 115 19.72 -30.64 0.61
N ASN A 116 19.97 -30.61 -0.70
CA ASN A 116 21.25 -31.04 -1.30
C ASN A 116 22.21 -29.87 -1.62
N LYS A 117 21.85 -28.64 -1.26
CA LYS A 117 22.66 -27.44 -1.50
C LYS A 117 23.56 -27.16 -0.30
N ASN A 118 24.76 -26.65 -0.54
CA ASN A 118 25.59 -26.15 0.56
C ASN A 118 24.98 -24.86 1.17
N PRO A 119 25.34 -24.46 2.40
CA PRO A 119 24.70 -23.32 3.08
C PRO A 119 24.67 -22.01 2.28
N ASN A 120 25.73 -21.70 1.52
CA ASN A 120 25.78 -20.49 0.71
C ASN A 120 24.81 -20.55 -0.47
N GLU A 121 24.75 -21.69 -1.15
CA GLU A 121 23.78 -21.93 -2.23
C GLU A 121 22.33 -21.92 -1.73
N GLN A 122 22.07 -22.44 -0.52
CA GLN A 122 20.74 -22.38 0.08
C GLN A 122 20.28 -20.93 0.25
N ILE A 123 21.13 -20.06 0.81
CA ILE A 123 20.79 -18.65 1.02
C ILE A 123 20.55 -17.95 -0.32
N GLN A 124 21.44 -18.13 -1.30
CA GLN A 124 21.27 -17.51 -2.62
C GLN A 124 19.99 -17.99 -3.32
N TYR A 125 19.69 -19.29 -3.22
CA TYR A 125 18.46 -19.86 -3.77
C TYR A 125 17.21 -19.28 -3.10
N LEU A 126 17.19 -19.21 -1.77
CA LEU A 126 16.05 -18.66 -1.01
C LEU A 126 15.84 -17.18 -1.30
N VAL A 127 16.91 -16.38 -1.40
CA VAL A 127 16.83 -14.95 -1.75
C VAL A 127 16.30 -14.77 -3.16
N ALA A 128 16.81 -15.51 -4.14
CA ALA A 128 16.33 -15.43 -5.52
C ALA A 128 14.86 -15.86 -5.64
N THR A 129 14.48 -16.93 -4.95
CA THR A 129 13.11 -17.46 -4.94
C THR A 129 12.15 -16.49 -4.26
N ASP A 130 12.51 -15.92 -3.10
CA ASP A 130 11.71 -14.89 -2.42
C ASP A 130 11.52 -13.65 -3.30
N ALA A 131 12.59 -13.17 -3.95
CA ALA A 131 12.49 -12.06 -4.89
C ALA A 131 11.53 -12.38 -6.05
N GLY A 132 11.60 -13.59 -6.61
CA GLY A 132 10.68 -14.07 -7.65
C GLY A 132 9.22 -14.08 -7.18
N TRP A 133 8.96 -14.60 -5.98
CA TRP A 133 7.61 -14.61 -5.38
C TRP A 133 7.07 -13.20 -5.14
N ARG A 134 7.91 -12.27 -4.69
CA ARG A 134 7.52 -10.87 -4.50
C ARG A 134 7.12 -10.21 -5.81
N VAL A 135 7.85 -10.46 -6.89
CA VAL A 135 7.49 -9.96 -8.24
C VAL A 135 6.18 -10.57 -8.71
N LEU A 136 6.00 -11.89 -8.56
CA LEU A 136 4.75 -12.56 -8.93
C LEU A 136 3.56 -12.00 -8.14
N TRP A 137 3.70 -11.90 -6.82
CA TRP A 137 2.67 -11.34 -5.95
C TRP A 137 2.34 -9.90 -6.32
N LEU A 138 3.36 -9.08 -6.62
CA LEU A 138 3.16 -7.70 -7.08
C LEU A 138 2.33 -7.66 -8.36
N PHE A 139 2.63 -8.50 -9.35
CA PHE A 139 1.87 -8.54 -10.61
C PHE A 139 0.47 -9.09 -10.43
N GLU A 140 0.28 -10.12 -9.62
CA GLU A 140 -1.07 -10.62 -9.27
C GLU A 140 -1.90 -9.56 -8.57
N ASN A 141 -1.31 -8.84 -7.60
CA ASN A 141 -1.97 -7.75 -6.90
C ASN A 141 -2.32 -6.60 -7.84
N THR A 142 -1.36 -6.15 -8.66
CA THR A 142 -1.61 -5.13 -9.68
C THR A 142 -2.73 -5.58 -10.64
N TYR A 143 -2.69 -6.82 -11.12
CA TYR A 143 -3.73 -7.35 -11.99
C TYR A 143 -5.08 -7.37 -11.27
N ALA A 144 -5.16 -7.75 -10.00
CA ALA A 144 -6.43 -7.76 -9.28
C ALA A 144 -7.13 -6.39 -9.27
N PHE A 145 -6.37 -5.29 -9.20
CA PHE A 145 -6.90 -3.93 -9.06
C PHE A 145 -6.87 -3.07 -10.33
N ILE A 146 -6.17 -3.48 -11.39
CA ILE A 146 -6.07 -2.70 -12.63
C ILE A 146 -7.32 -2.85 -13.52
N PHE A 147 -7.77 -1.75 -14.12
CA PHE A 147 -8.89 -1.70 -15.06
C PHE A 147 -8.49 -2.03 -16.49
N GLY A 148 -9.47 -2.46 -17.29
CA GLY A 148 -9.26 -2.75 -18.72
C GLY A 148 -8.66 -1.57 -19.50
N GLY A 149 -9.17 -0.36 -19.28
CA GLY A 149 -8.65 0.86 -19.92
C GLY A 149 -7.21 1.19 -19.54
N GLN A 150 -6.81 0.90 -18.29
CA GLN A 150 -5.43 1.10 -17.86
C GLN A 150 -4.49 0.11 -18.56
N ILE A 151 -4.92 -1.15 -18.75
CA ILE A 151 -4.17 -2.14 -19.52
C ILE A 151 -4.03 -1.68 -20.98
N GLN A 152 -5.10 -1.16 -21.59
CA GLN A 152 -5.06 -0.62 -22.95
C GLN A 152 -4.08 0.56 -23.06
N LEU A 153 -4.07 1.47 -22.09
CA LEU A 153 -3.11 2.57 -22.01
C LEU A 153 -1.66 2.05 -21.89
N LEU A 154 -1.42 1.03 -21.05
CA LEU A 154 -0.09 0.40 -20.96
C LEU A 154 0.34 -0.22 -22.29
N GLN A 155 -0.56 -0.90 -23.00
CA GLN A 155 -0.28 -1.48 -24.31
C GLN A 155 0.05 -0.39 -25.34
N LEU A 156 -0.69 0.72 -25.35
CA LEU A 156 -0.43 1.88 -26.21
C LEU A 156 0.95 2.48 -25.90
N LEU A 157 1.27 2.71 -24.63
CA LEU A 157 2.58 3.21 -24.22
C LEU A 157 3.71 2.25 -24.63
N ASN A 158 3.49 0.93 -24.52
CA ASN A 158 4.44 -0.07 -24.97
C ASN A 158 4.68 -0.03 -26.48
N GLN A 159 3.65 0.22 -27.28
CA GLN A 159 3.76 0.39 -28.73
C GLN A 159 4.52 1.68 -29.11
N ARG A 160 4.31 2.76 -28.35
CA ARG A 160 5.02 4.05 -28.54
C ARG A 160 6.50 3.97 -28.14
N GLY A 161 6.84 3.11 -27.19
CA GLY A 161 8.21 2.91 -26.73
C GLY A 161 8.83 4.22 -26.20
N ILE A 162 9.94 4.64 -26.80
CA ILE A 162 10.70 5.83 -26.38
C ILE A 162 10.03 7.16 -26.74
N THR A 163 9.02 7.16 -27.61
CA THR A 163 8.30 8.40 -27.97
C THR A 163 7.38 8.86 -26.85
N GLY A 164 6.87 7.93 -26.04
CA GLY A 164 5.88 8.21 -25.01
C GLY A 164 4.51 8.62 -25.56
N LEU A 165 3.64 9.10 -24.67
CA LEU A 165 2.30 9.57 -24.96
C LEU A 165 2.07 10.95 -24.32
N PRO A 166 1.88 12.02 -25.11
CA PRO A 166 1.61 13.34 -24.56
C PRO A 166 0.33 13.36 -23.72
N LEU A 167 0.30 14.18 -22.67
CA LEU A 167 -0.84 14.31 -21.75
C LEU A 167 -2.14 14.63 -22.49
N ALA A 168 -2.09 15.54 -23.47
CA ALA A 168 -3.26 15.89 -24.27
C ALA A 168 -3.81 14.69 -25.06
N GLU A 169 -2.96 13.77 -25.52
CA GLU A 169 -3.40 12.54 -26.17
C GLU A 169 -3.96 11.54 -25.16
N ALA A 170 -3.32 11.39 -24.00
CA ALA A 170 -3.84 10.56 -22.92
C ALA A 170 -5.24 10.99 -22.45
N VAL A 171 -5.53 12.30 -22.42
CA VAL A 171 -6.86 12.84 -22.11
C VAL A 171 -7.89 12.40 -23.15
N ARG A 172 -7.55 12.48 -24.45
CA ARG A 172 -8.45 12.02 -25.51
C ARG A 172 -8.74 10.52 -25.42
N GLU A 173 -7.72 9.71 -25.16
CA GLU A 173 -7.89 8.25 -24.98
C GLU A 173 -8.76 7.93 -23.76
N TRP A 174 -8.58 8.67 -22.65
CA TRP A 174 -9.43 8.56 -21.47
C TRP A 174 -10.88 8.92 -21.75
N ASP A 175 -11.14 10.05 -22.43
CA ASP A 175 -12.49 10.49 -22.76
C ASP A 175 -13.19 9.49 -23.68
N ALA A 176 -12.48 8.96 -24.69
CA ALA A 176 -12.99 7.92 -25.58
C ALA A 176 -13.31 6.62 -24.83
N TYR A 177 -12.48 6.24 -23.86
CA TYR A 177 -12.73 5.08 -23.00
C TYR A 177 -13.95 5.31 -22.11
N LYS A 178 -14.04 6.49 -21.46
CA LYS A 178 -15.17 6.86 -20.59
C LYS A 178 -16.49 6.85 -21.35
N GLU A 179 -16.53 7.37 -22.57
CA GLU A 179 -17.72 7.36 -23.43
C GLU A 179 -18.22 5.94 -23.73
N ARG A 180 -17.30 5.02 -24.02
CA ARG A 180 -17.64 3.61 -24.36
C ARG A 180 -18.30 2.85 -23.21
N PHE A 181 -18.00 3.24 -21.97
CA PHE A 181 -18.47 2.56 -20.76
C PHE A 181 -19.47 3.40 -19.96
N LYS A 182 -20.13 4.37 -20.61
CA LYS A 182 -21.28 5.04 -20.01
C LYS A 182 -22.42 4.05 -19.74
N PRO A 183 -23.15 4.20 -18.63
CA PRO A 183 -23.03 5.26 -17.62
C PRO A 183 -22.03 4.95 -16.48
N ASN A 184 -21.39 3.78 -16.48
CA ASN A 184 -20.64 3.26 -15.34
C ASN A 184 -19.42 4.10 -14.94
N LEU A 185 -18.89 4.92 -15.85
CA LEU A 185 -17.72 5.76 -15.62
C LEU A 185 -18.02 7.26 -15.57
N ASP A 186 -19.28 7.68 -15.54
CA ASP A 186 -19.64 9.11 -15.61
C ASP A 186 -19.02 9.95 -14.47
N GLU A 187 -18.94 9.39 -13.27
CA GLU A 187 -18.36 10.04 -12.09
C GLU A 187 -16.84 9.89 -12.01
N TRP A 188 -16.23 9.06 -12.85
CA TRP A 188 -14.80 8.78 -12.79
C TRP A 188 -13.97 9.93 -13.34
N GLN A 189 -12.86 10.19 -12.64
CA GLN A 189 -11.86 11.18 -13.03
C GLN A 189 -10.60 10.49 -13.56
N MET A 190 -9.93 11.14 -14.52
CA MET A 190 -8.69 10.62 -15.11
C MET A 190 -7.53 10.56 -14.12
N LYS A 191 -7.47 11.50 -13.16
CA LYS A 191 -6.32 11.59 -12.25
C LYS A 191 -6.17 10.34 -11.37
N PRO A 192 -7.17 9.86 -10.61
CA PRO A 192 -7.07 8.60 -9.87
C PRO A 192 -6.72 7.39 -10.76
N PHE A 193 -7.23 7.37 -11.99
CA PHE A 193 -6.93 6.34 -12.98
C PHE A 193 -5.45 6.30 -13.36
N LEU A 194 -4.80 7.46 -13.52
CA LEU A 194 -3.36 7.54 -13.78
C LEU A 194 -2.51 7.37 -12.52
N ASP A 195 -2.95 7.94 -11.39
CA ASP A 195 -2.25 7.86 -10.10
C ASP A 195 -1.99 6.41 -9.69
N PHE A 196 -2.94 5.49 -9.93
CA PHE A 196 -2.72 4.07 -9.69
C PHE A 196 -1.53 3.51 -10.51
N LEU A 197 -1.43 3.85 -11.79
CA LEU A 197 -0.35 3.35 -12.65
C LEU A 197 1.00 3.92 -12.28
N ILE A 198 1.04 5.19 -11.84
CA ILE A 198 2.25 5.85 -11.34
C ILE A 198 2.65 5.25 -10.00
N ALA A 199 1.71 5.11 -9.06
CA ALA A 199 1.96 4.54 -7.72
C ALA A 199 2.43 3.07 -7.77
N ARG A 200 1.99 2.32 -8.78
CA ARG A 200 2.47 0.95 -9.04
C ARG A 200 3.76 0.91 -9.87
N GLU A 201 4.30 2.07 -10.26
CA GLU A 201 5.49 2.25 -11.11
C GLU A 201 5.36 1.54 -12.47
N LEU A 202 4.15 1.48 -13.04
CA LEU A 202 3.91 0.90 -14.35
C LEU A 202 4.16 1.91 -15.48
N ILE A 203 3.99 3.19 -15.17
CA ILE A 203 4.28 4.32 -16.06
C ILE A 203 5.08 5.38 -15.30
N THR A 204 5.76 6.24 -16.05
CA THR A 204 6.41 7.46 -15.54
C THR A 204 5.90 8.66 -16.32
N LEU A 205 5.83 9.82 -15.66
CA LEU A 205 5.51 11.10 -16.29
C LEU A 205 6.76 11.97 -16.27
N ASN A 206 7.25 12.36 -17.45
CA ASN A 206 8.33 13.32 -17.59
C ASN A 206 7.80 14.50 -18.39
N ASP A 207 7.89 15.70 -17.81
CA ASP A 207 7.21 16.90 -18.27
C ASP A 207 5.70 16.61 -18.44
N ASP A 208 5.19 16.63 -19.67
CA ASP A 208 3.80 16.31 -20.01
C ASP A 208 3.69 15.05 -20.88
N THR A 209 4.66 14.14 -20.79
CA THR A 209 4.69 12.90 -21.59
C THR A 209 4.77 11.67 -20.70
N PHE A 210 3.82 10.76 -20.87
CA PHE A 210 3.82 9.46 -20.21
C PHE A 210 4.70 8.46 -20.95
N PHE A 211 5.44 7.66 -20.20
CA PHE A 211 6.26 6.57 -20.71
C PHE A 211 5.94 5.28 -19.97
N ILE A 212 6.04 4.13 -20.65
CA ILE A 212 5.97 2.85 -19.96
C ILE A 212 7.25 2.60 -19.17
N ALA A 213 7.11 2.30 -17.88
CA ALA A 213 8.23 1.95 -17.03
C ALA A 213 8.72 0.51 -17.32
N PRO A 214 9.94 0.13 -16.92
CA PRO A 214 10.40 -1.26 -17.01
C PRO A 214 9.41 -2.26 -16.40
N ARG A 215 8.91 -1.97 -15.19
CA ARG A 215 7.91 -2.80 -14.51
C ARG A 215 6.60 -2.92 -15.30
N GLY A 216 6.15 -1.86 -15.97
CA GLY A 216 4.98 -1.91 -16.85
C GLY A 216 5.15 -2.88 -18.01
N ARG A 217 6.33 -2.89 -18.66
CA ARG A 217 6.65 -3.85 -19.74
C ARG A 217 6.71 -5.29 -19.24
N GLU A 218 7.33 -5.51 -18.09
CA GLU A 218 7.40 -6.82 -17.46
C GLU A 218 6.02 -7.32 -17.04
N PHE A 219 5.17 -6.43 -16.51
CA PHE A 219 3.78 -6.74 -16.18
C PHE A 219 2.98 -7.19 -17.41
N LEU A 220 3.08 -6.47 -18.53
CA LEU A 220 2.44 -6.89 -19.79
C LEU A 220 2.97 -8.25 -20.29
N THR A 221 4.28 -8.48 -20.16
CA THR A 221 4.89 -9.77 -20.51
C THR A 221 4.38 -10.90 -19.62
N TRP A 222 4.27 -10.64 -18.31
CA TRP A 222 3.71 -11.56 -17.34
C TRP A 222 2.24 -11.89 -17.66
N MET A 223 1.44 -10.90 -18.07
CA MET A 223 0.05 -11.12 -18.47
C MET A 223 -0.05 -12.12 -19.63
N VAL A 224 0.75 -11.94 -20.68
CA VAL A 224 0.78 -12.85 -21.83
C VAL A 224 1.23 -14.25 -21.40
N LYS A 225 2.30 -14.36 -20.62
CA LYS A 225 2.83 -15.66 -20.15
C LYS A 225 1.83 -16.45 -19.30
N ASN A 226 0.97 -15.76 -18.54
CA ASN A 226 0.00 -16.39 -17.63
C ASN A 226 -1.43 -16.41 -18.19
N GLY A 227 -1.62 -16.12 -19.48
CA GLY A 227 -2.95 -16.14 -20.12
C GLY A 227 -3.94 -15.14 -19.51
N ARG A 228 -3.46 -14.02 -18.96
CA ARG A 228 -4.31 -12.98 -18.37
C ARG A 228 -4.96 -12.15 -19.48
N SER A 229 -6.29 -12.03 -19.43
CA SER A 229 -7.04 -11.25 -20.43
C SER A 229 -6.77 -9.75 -20.28
N PRO A 230 -6.47 -9.04 -21.39
CA PRO A 230 -6.46 -7.57 -21.39
C PRO A 230 -7.87 -6.98 -21.43
N VAL A 231 -8.86 -7.78 -21.86
CA VAL A 231 -10.27 -7.40 -21.89
C VAL A 231 -10.85 -7.66 -20.51
N ARG A 232 -11.04 -6.58 -19.76
CA ARG A 232 -11.63 -6.58 -18.43
C ARG A 232 -12.71 -5.52 -18.32
N PRO A 233 -13.74 -5.75 -17.50
CA PRO A 233 -14.64 -4.67 -17.11
C PRO A 233 -13.88 -3.56 -16.37
N TRP A 234 -14.56 -2.42 -16.24
CA TRP A 234 -14.18 -1.34 -15.33
C TRP A 234 -14.26 -1.77 -13.87
#